data_AF-A0A843L2D8-F1
#
_entry.id   AF-A0A843L2D8-F1
#
_cell.length_a   1.000
_cell.length_b   1.000
_cell.length_c   1.000
_cell.angle_alpha   90.00
_cell.angle_beta   90.00
_cell.angle_gamma   90.00
#
_symmetry.space_group_name_H-M   'P 1'
#
loop_
_entity.id
_entity.type
_entity.pdbx_description
1 polymer ?
#
loop_
_entity_poly.entity_id
_entity_poly.type
_entity_poly.pdbx_seq_one_letter_code
_entity_poly.pdbx_strand_id
1 'polypeptide(L)'
;MERTGGEPDVVGQDTKNGEYIFCDCSPESPKGRRNVCYDREGQEARKTNAPDNNAIDIAAAMGIEILTEKQYRALQEEGNFDTKTSSWVKTPPAIRQLGGALFAHRRYGTVFLFHNSAQSYYAARGFRGSLNV
;
A
#
# COMPACT_ATOMS: atom_id res chain seq x y z
N MET A 1 -12.26 5.51 1.43
CA MET A 1 -11.66 4.32 0.80
C MET A 1 -12.65 3.58 -0.13
N GLU A 2 -13.93 3.45 0.24
CA GLU A 2 -14.97 2.72 -0.51
C GLU A 2 -15.14 3.14 -1.98
N ARG A 3 -15.06 4.44 -2.28
CA ARG A 3 -15.14 4.98 -3.66
C ARG A 3 -14.13 4.36 -4.65
N THR A 4 -13.06 3.75 -4.13
CA THR A 4 -12.01 3.07 -4.93
C THR A 4 -12.12 1.55 -4.90
N GLY A 5 -13.22 1.01 -4.34
CA GLY A 5 -13.48 -0.43 -4.21
C GLY A 5 -12.84 -1.09 -2.99
N GLY A 6 -12.49 -0.31 -1.96
CA GLY A 6 -12.01 -0.85 -0.68
C GLY A 6 -13.14 -1.16 0.29
N GLU A 7 -12.83 -1.92 1.32
CA GLU A 7 -13.73 -2.32 2.40
C GLU A 7 -13.11 -1.82 3.72
N PRO A 8 -13.20 -0.52 4.05
CA PRO A 8 -12.56 0.02 5.26
C PRO A 8 -13.23 -0.51 6.52
N ASP A 9 -12.44 -1.00 7.46
CA ASP A 9 -12.89 -1.44 8.77
C ASP A 9 -11.89 -1.06 9.86
N VAL A 10 -12.32 -1.10 11.12
CA VAL A 10 -11.49 -0.83 12.29
C VAL A 10 -10.59 -2.04 12.56
N VAL A 11 -9.28 -1.82 12.48
CA VAL A 11 -8.25 -2.86 12.76
C VAL A 11 -7.52 -2.62 14.08
N GLY A 12 -7.89 -1.57 14.82
CA GLY A 12 -7.32 -1.28 16.11
C GLY A 12 -7.72 0.08 16.64
N GLN A 13 -7.20 0.40 17.83
CA GLN A 13 -7.34 1.69 18.48
C GLN A 13 -5.97 2.12 19.01
N ASP A 14 -5.56 3.35 18.74
CA ASP A 14 -4.36 3.92 19.34
C ASP A 14 -4.64 4.19 20.82
N THR A 15 -3.86 3.54 21.69
CA THR A 15 -4.07 3.60 23.14
C THR A 15 -3.66 4.92 23.76
N LYS A 16 -2.93 5.78 23.03
CA LYS A 16 -2.45 7.07 23.54
C LYS A 16 -3.49 8.16 23.41
N ASN A 17 -4.16 8.23 22.27
CA ASN A 17 -5.12 9.29 21.95
C ASN A 17 -6.57 8.77 21.78
N GLY A 18 -6.77 7.45 21.78
CA GLY A 18 -8.08 6.83 21.67
C GLY A 18 -8.63 6.76 20.24
N GLU A 19 -7.85 7.17 19.23
CA GLU A 19 -8.25 7.18 17.82
C GLU A 19 -8.43 5.76 17.29
N TYR A 20 -9.45 5.56 16.46
CA TYR A 20 -9.66 4.31 15.76
C TYR A 20 -8.80 4.26 14.50
N ILE A 21 -8.15 3.11 14.30
CA ILE A 21 -7.32 2.86 13.12
C ILE A 21 -8.18 2.12 12.10
N PHE A 22 -8.58 2.84 11.07
CA PHE A 22 -9.25 2.27 9.91
C PHE A 22 -8.22 1.78 8.90
N CYS A 23 -8.44 0.61 8.34
CA CYS A 23 -7.67 0.07 7.23
C CYS A 23 -8.59 -0.56 6.20
N ASP A 24 -8.17 -0.56 4.94
CA ASP A 24 -8.85 -1.30 3.90
C ASP A 24 -8.66 -2.82 4.08
N CYS A 25 -9.76 -3.50 4.38
CA CYS A 25 -9.88 -4.94 4.61
C CYS A 25 -10.44 -5.69 3.38
N SER A 26 -10.42 -5.09 2.18
CA SER A 26 -10.77 -5.83 0.96
C SER A 26 -9.83 -7.03 0.76
N PRO A 27 -10.29 -8.21 0.29
CA PRO A 27 -9.44 -9.40 0.17
C PRO A 27 -8.16 -9.19 -0.66
N GLU A 28 -8.23 -8.33 -1.67
CA GLU A 28 -7.12 -7.98 -2.56
C GLU A 28 -7.12 -6.47 -2.76
N SER A 29 -5.94 -5.85 -2.86
CA SER A 29 -5.78 -4.42 -3.12
C SER A 29 -6.76 -3.96 -4.19
N PRO A 30 -7.60 -2.92 -4.04
CA PRO A 30 -8.67 -2.68 -5.03
C PRO A 30 -8.20 -2.27 -6.42
N LYS A 31 -8.95 -2.65 -7.46
CA LYS A 31 -8.56 -2.40 -8.87
C LYS A 31 -8.26 -0.92 -9.16
N GLY A 32 -9.03 0.00 -8.58
CA GLY A 32 -8.83 1.45 -8.72
C GLY A 32 -7.56 1.99 -8.02
N ARG A 33 -6.83 1.14 -7.30
CA ARG A 33 -5.58 1.45 -6.59
C ARG A 33 -4.41 0.57 -7.05
N ARG A 34 -4.55 -0.15 -8.16
CA ARG A 34 -3.51 -1.00 -8.76
C ARG A 34 -2.84 -0.33 -9.96
N ASN A 35 -1.78 -0.96 -10.45
CA ASN A 35 -1.06 -0.55 -11.66
C ASN A 35 -0.40 0.82 -11.53
N VAL A 36 0.10 1.11 -10.33
CA VAL A 36 0.73 2.38 -9.97
C VAL A 36 2.17 2.16 -9.51
N CYS A 37 3.04 3.11 -9.84
CA CYS A 37 4.38 3.18 -9.27
C CYS A 37 4.31 3.65 -7.81
N TYR A 38 5.45 3.64 -7.12
CA TYR A 38 5.50 3.96 -5.70
C TYR A 38 5.13 5.44 -5.44
N ASP A 39 5.89 6.38 -6.01
CA ASP A 39 5.72 7.82 -5.78
C ASP A 39 5.92 8.65 -7.07
N ARG A 40 5.81 9.98 -6.92
CA ARG A 40 5.90 10.97 -8.00
C ARG A 40 7.22 10.89 -8.77
N GLU A 41 8.36 10.86 -8.08
CA GLU A 41 9.67 10.77 -8.73
C GLU A 41 9.81 9.42 -9.48
N GLY A 42 9.28 8.32 -8.94
CA GLY A 42 9.18 7.05 -9.66
C GLY A 42 8.30 7.13 -10.90
N GLN A 43 7.22 7.91 -10.86
CA GLN A 43 6.34 8.16 -12.01
C GLN A 43 7.07 8.94 -13.11
N GLU A 44 7.76 10.00 -12.74
CA GLU A 44 8.47 10.92 -13.65
C GLU A 44 9.74 10.30 -14.26
N ALA A 45 10.38 9.36 -13.57
CA ALA A 45 11.52 8.61 -14.10
C ALA A 45 11.18 7.80 -15.38
N ARG A 46 9.90 7.52 -15.63
CA ARG A 46 9.43 6.73 -16.78
C ARG A 46 9.27 7.62 -18.01
N LYS A 47 10.17 7.45 -18.98
CA LYS A 47 10.10 8.13 -20.29
C LYS A 47 9.04 7.56 -21.23
N THR A 48 8.64 6.30 -21.03
CA THR A 48 7.67 5.58 -21.86
C THR A 48 6.77 4.74 -20.97
N ASN A 49 5.47 4.68 -21.29
CA ASN A 49 4.48 3.95 -20.50
C ASN A 49 4.56 4.35 -19.00
N ALA A 50 4.47 5.64 -18.72
CA ALA A 50 4.28 6.08 -17.34
C ALA A 50 2.88 5.66 -16.88
N PRO A 51 2.71 5.18 -15.62
CA PRO A 51 1.38 4.94 -15.09
C PRO A 51 0.65 6.27 -14.90
N ASP A 52 -0.67 6.25 -14.94
CA ASP A 52 -1.50 7.46 -14.77
C ASP A 52 -1.30 8.12 -13.40
N ASN A 53 -0.98 7.31 -12.39
CA ASN A 53 -0.84 7.76 -11.00
C ASN A 53 0.25 6.96 -10.26
N ASN A 54 0.58 7.43 -9.06
CA ASN A 54 1.46 6.77 -8.10
C ASN A 54 0.74 6.52 -6.76
N ALA A 55 1.22 5.54 -5.99
CA ALA A 55 0.55 5.09 -4.78
C ALA A 55 0.50 6.17 -3.69
N ILE A 56 1.60 6.90 -3.48
CA ILE A 56 1.70 7.94 -2.44
C ILE A 56 0.70 9.07 -2.70
N ASP A 57 0.60 9.56 -3.92
CA ASP A 57 -0.28 10.68 -4.24
C ASP A 57 -1.76 10.28 -4.22
N ILE A 58 -2.10 9.06 -4.65
CA ILE A 58 -3.48 8.57 -4.50
C ILE A 58 -3.83 8.46 -3.01
N ALA A 59 -2.93 7.91 -2.18
CA ALA A 59 -3.14 7.80 -0.74
C ALA A 59 -3.35 9.20 -0.11
N ALA A 60 -2.47 10.16 -0.43
CA ALA A 60 -2.58 11.54 0.05
C ALA A 60 -3.90 12.21 -0.38
N ALA A 61 -4.31 12.06 -1.64
CA ALA A 61 -5.58 12.58 -2.15
C ALA A 61 -6.82 11.96 -1.48
N MET A 62 -6.68 10.74 -0.94
CA MET A 62 -7.71 10.07 -0.15
C MET A 62 -7.68 10.45 1.34
N GLY A 63 -6.66 11.21 1.79
CA GLY A 63 -6.43 11.53 3.19
C GLY A 63 -5.95 10.36 4.03
N ILE A 64 -5.27 9.37 3.42
CA ILE A 64 -4.81 8.15 4.09
C ILE A 64 -3.29 7.99 3.92
N GLU A 65 -2.65 7.26 4.83
CA GLU A 65 -1.24 6.90 4.68
C GLU A 65 -1.07 5.46 4.19
N ILE A 66 -0.07 5.19 3.35
CA ILE A 66 0.29 3.81 3.00
C ILE A 66 0.82 3.08 4.25
N LEU A 67 0.40 1.82 4.40
CA LEU A 67 0.82 0.99 5.52
C LEU A 67 2.35 0.82 5.58
N THR A 68 2.91 0.89 6.79
CA THR A 68 4.25 0.37 7.08
C THR A 68 4.27 -1.15 6.97
N GLU A 69 5.46 -1.75 6.86
CA GLU A 69 5.60 -3.22 6.93
C GLU A 69 4.95 -3.80 8.19
N LYS A 70 5.16 -3.16 9.35
CA LYS A 70 4.59 -3.60 10.63
C LYS A 70 3.07 -3.60 10.60
N GLN A 71 2.45 -2.53 10.09
CA GLN A 71 0.99 -2.44 9.95
C GLN A 71 0.45 -3.45 8.94
N TYR A 72 1.16 -3.66 7.82
CA TYR A 72 0.78 -4.67 6.85
C TYR A 72 0.81 -6.08 7.46
N ARG A 73 1.84 -6.41 8.26
CA ARG A 73 1.90 -7.69 8.99
C ARG A 73 0.78 -7.82 10.02
N ALA A 74 0.48 -6.76 10.78
CA ALA A 74 -0.61 -6.77 11.75
C ALA A 74 -1.97 -7.02 11.08
N LEU A 75 -2.25 -6.35 9.96
CA LEU A 75 -3.46 -6.60 9.16
C LEU A 75 -3.60 -8.06 8.76
N GLN A 76 -2.49 -8.74 8.50
CA GLN A 76 -2.47 -10.14 8.07
C GLN A 76 -2.77 -11.12 9.23
N GLU A 77 -2.75 -10.68 10.48
CA GLU A 77 -3.22 -11.48 11.62
C GLU A 77 -4.77 -11.44 11.73
N GLU A 78 -5.40 -10.36 11.30
CA GLU A 78 -6.87 -10.20 11.28
C GLU A 78 -7.54 -10.97 10.12
N GLY A 79 -6.78 -11.27 9.06
CA GLY A 79 -7.31 -11.98 7.91
C GLY A 79 -6.29 -12.24 6.80
N ASN A 80 -6.73 -12.98 5.79
CA ASN A 80 -5.90 -13.32 4.64
C ASN A 80 -6.11 -12.30 3.52
N PHE A 81 -5.17 -11.35 3.40
CA PHE A 81 -5.25 -10.28 2.41
C PHE A 81 -4.11 -10.36 1.38
N ASP A 82 -4.34 -9.81 0.19
CA ASP A 82 -3.36 -9.76 -0.91
C ASP A 82 -2.79 -11.14 -1.27
N THR A 83 -3.67 -12.15 -1.35
CA THR A 83 -3.32 -13.53 -1.71
C THR A 83 -3.11 -13.72 -3.22
N LYS A 84 -3.51 -12.73 -4.02
CA LYS A 84 -3.34 -12.67 -5.48
C LYS A 84 -2.69 -11.36 -5.92
N THR A 85 -2.78 -10.30 -5.13
CA THR A 85 -2.12 -9.01 -5.37
C THR A 85 -0.85 -8.85 -4.54
N SER A 86 -0.21 -7.68 -4.70
CA SER A 86 0.83 -7.17 -3.83
C SER A 86 0.56 -5.70 -3.54
N SER A 87 1.01 -5.23 -2.39
CA SER A 87 0.82 -3.85 -1.93
C SER A 87 2.16 -3.16 -1.72
N TRP A 88 2.32 -1.96 -2.26
CA TRP A 88 3.36 -1.05 -1.78
C TRP A 88 3.19 -0.82 -0.28
N VAL A 89 4.31 -0.78 0.42
CA VAL A 89 4.39 -0.42 1.84
C VAL A 89 5.32 0.77 2.00
N LYS A 90 5.17 1.51 3.10
CA LYS A 90 5.96 2.71 3.41
C LYS A 90 7.45 2.35 3.36
N THR A 91 8.13 2.89 2.36
CA THR A 91 9.55 2.62 2.10
C THR A 91 10.41 3.52 2.98
N PRO A 92 11.38 2.97 3.72
CA PRO A 92 12.35 3.76 4.47
C PRO A 92 13.10 4.76 3.58
N PRO A 93 13.32 6.01 4.04
CA PRO A 93 13.99 7.03 3.23
C PRO A 93 15.36 6.59 2.68
N ALA A 94 16.14 5.84 3.47
CA ALA A 94 17.45 5.33 3.04
C ALA A 94 17.38 4.40 1.83
N ILE A 95 16.33 3.55 1.73
CA ILE A 95 16.11 2.69 0.56
C ILE A 95 15.60 3.54 -0.61
N ARG A 96 14.72 4.51 -0.32
CA ARG A 96 14.14 5.34 -1.36
C ARG A 96 15.14 6.28 -2.03
N GLN A 97 16.09 6.82 -1.28
CA GLN A 97 17.20 7.62 -1.81
C GLN A 97 18.08 6.84 -2.81
N LEU A 98 18.10 5.51 -2.70
CA LEU A 98 18.80 4.63 -3.65
C LEU A 98 17.90 4.20 -4.83
N GLY A 99 16.70 4.78 -4.97
CA GLY A 99 15.74 4.49 -6.02
C GLY A 99 14.83 3.27 -5.76
N GLY A 100 14.94 2.64 -4.59
CA GLY A 100 14.16 1.47 -4.22
C GLY A 100 12.79 1.81 -3.62
N ALA A 101 11.86 0.84 -3.68
CA ALA A 101 10.58 0.86 -3.00
C ALA A 101 10.22 -0.55 -2.52
N LEU A 102 9.61 -0.64 -1.34
CA LEU A 102 9.22 -1.89 -0.68
C LEU A 102 7.77 -2.24 -0.97
N PHE A 103 7.51 -3.53 -1.18
CA PHE A 103 6.16 -4.06 -1.32
C PHE A 103 6.03 -5.41 -0.63
N ALA A 104 4.81 -5.79 -0.29
CA ALA A 104 4.52 -7.05 0.38
C ALA A 104 3.35 -7.80 -0.28
N HIS A 105 3.29 -9.10 -0.06
CA HIS A 105 2.13 -9.94 -0.35
C HIS A 105 2.04 -11.10 0.64
N ARG A 106 0.89 -11.80 0.69
CA ARG A 106 0.75 -13.05 1.45
C ARG A 106 0.74 -14.26 0.52
N ARG A 107 1.64 -15.21 0.71
CA ARG A 107 1.62 -16.51 0.00
C ARG A 107 1.94 -17.62 0.99
N TYR A 108 1.29 -18.77 0.82
CA TYR A 108 1.54 -19.94 1.68
C TYR A 108 1.36 -19.66 3.18
N GLY A 109 0.41 -18.79 3.54
CA GLY A 109 0.21 -18.36 4.93
C GLY A 109 1.25 -17.38 5.48
N THR A 110 2.23 -16.99 4.68
CA THR A 110 3.37 -16.15 5.09
C THR A 110 3.36 -14.80 4.39
N VAL A 111 3.71 -13.74 5.13
CA VAL A 111 3.95 -12.40 4.57
C VAL A 111 5.38 -12.31 4.07
N PHE A 112 5.51 -12.07 2.77
CA PHE A 112 6.80 -11.81 2.13
C PHE A 112 6.94 -10.33 1.84
N LEU A 113 8.12 -9.79 2.15
CA LEU A 113 8.53 -8.43 1.82
C LEU A 113 9.60 -8.49 0.72
N PHE A 114 9.47 -7.62 -0.26
CA PHE A 114 10.37 -7.51 -1.38
C PHE A 114 10.68 -6.05 -1.67
N HIS A 115 11.62 -5.83 -2.58
CA HIS A 115 11.91 -4.51 -3.12
C HIS A 115 11.86 -4.54 -4.65
N ASN A 116 11.57 -3.38 -5.23
CA ASN A 116 11.74 -3.08 -6.65
C ASN A 116 12.24 -1.63 -6.78
N SER A 117 12.52 -1.17 -7.99
CA SER A 117 12.65 0.28 -8.21
C SER A 117 11.32 0.99 -7.96
N ALA A 118 11.36 2.24 -7.47
CA ALA A 118 10.16 3.04 -7.20
C ALA A 118 9.27 3.25 -8.45
N GLN A 119 9.86 3.24 -9.64
CA GLN A 119 9.16 3.38 -10.92
C GLN A 119 8.46 2.10 -11.41
N SER A 120 8.73 0.95 -10.80
CA SER A 120 8.10 -0.31 -11.21
C SER A 120 6.60 -0.25 -10.94
N TYR A 121 5.79 -0.84 -11.81
CA TYR A 121 4.35 -1.01 -11.57
C TYR A 121 3.87 -2.27 -12.28
N TYR A 122 2.84 -2.91 -11.71
CA TYR A 122 2.28 -4.15 -12.22
C TYR A 122 0.77 -4.13 -12.07
N ALA A 123 0.05 -4.80 -12.97
CA ALA A 123 -1.42 -4.86 -12.94
C ALA A 123 -1.98 -5.39 -11.60
N ALA A 124 -1.25 -6.27 -10.92
CA ALA A 124 -1.62 -6.83 -9.61
C ALA A 124 -0.97 -6.11 -8.42
N ARG A 125 -0.26 -5.00 -8.64
CA ARG A 125 0.37 -4.21 -7.57
C ARG A 125 -0.43 -2.96 -7.29
N GLY A 126 -0.87 -2.80 -6.05
CA GLY A 126 -1.52 -1.59 -5.56
C GLY A 126 -0.92 -1.14 -4.26
N PHE A 127 -1.76 -0.64 -3.36
CA PHE A 127 -1.39 -0.28 -2.01
C PHE A 127 -2.63 -0.37 -1.10
N ARG A 128 -2.37 -0.57 0.19
CA ARG A 128 -3.35 -0.38 1.26
C ARG A 128 -2.95 0.85 2.04
N GLY A 129 -3.94 1.50 2.64
CA GLY A 129 -3.70 2.62 3.52
C GLY A 129 -4.53 2.57 4.78
N SER A 130 -4.06 3.31 5.78
CA SER A 130 -4.71 3.48 7.07
C SER A 130 -5.11 4.93 7.30
N LEU A 131 -6.15 5.12 8.09
CA LEU A 131 -6.64 6.41 8.58
C LEU A 131 -6.86 6.31 10.08
N ASN A 132 -6.35 7.27 10.83
CA ASN A 132 -6.70 7.43 12.24
C ASN A 132 -7.78 8.51 12.37
N VAL A 133 -8.83 8.23 13.14
CA VAL A 133 -9.99 9.12 13.35
C VAL A 133 -10.53 9.01 14.77
#